data_AF-A0A636GAM2-F1
#
_entry.id   AF-A0A636GAM2-F1
#
_cell.length_a   1.000
_cell.length_b   1.000
_cell.length_c   1.000
_cell.angle_alpha   90.00
_cell.angle_beta   90.00
_cell.angle_gamma   90.00
#
_symmetry.space_group_name_H-M   'P 1'
#
loop_
_entity.id
_entity.type
_entity.pdbx_description
1 polymer ?
#
loop_
_entity_poly.entity_id
_entity_poly.type
_entity_poly.pdbx_seq_one_letter_code
_entity_poly.pdbx_strand_id
1 'polypeptide(L)'
;MMTLKPMGTPGKCPAHCRAWTADEDELLISLFGKKTAAEMAALLPADRSHAATLKRIQVLRELYPDRVGYINRRFTRSEDDFIRENCHTMTLAEVAAHLKRPFTSVKSRKEVLGVSFYKCGERHHTARYPDELVIRVQEWRDNFNLTFREIDRRLRAPRDTSRHLYFNRLTADYAIAREYLPR
;
A
#
# COMPACT_ATOMS: atom_id res chain seq x y z
N MET A 1 11.10 18.85 -46.71
CA MET A 1 11.77 19.59 -45.62
C MET A 1 10.82 19.69 -44.45
N MET A 2 11.26 19.34 -43.24
CA MET A 2 10.46 19.45 -42.01
C MET A 2 10.71 20.84 -41.39
N THR A 3 9.80 21.78 -41.59
CA THR A 3 9.81 23.09 -40.92
C THR A 3 9.38 22.89 -39.46
N LEU A 4 10.35 22.89 -38.54
CA LEU A 4 10.06 22.87 -37.11
C LEU A 4 9.35 24.16 -36.71
N LYS A 5 8.34 24.04 -35.84
CA LYS A 5 7.69 25.21 -35.24
C LYS A 5 8.72 26.00 -34.42
N PRO A 6 8.68 27.34 -34.45
CA PRO A 6 9.58 28.15 -33.64
C PRO A 6 9.43 27.80 -32.17
N MET A 7 10.56 27.57 -31.49
CA MET A 7 10.60 27.24 -30.07
C MET A 7 10.34 28.50 -29.24
N GLY A 8 9.12 28.61 -28.70
CA GLY A 8 8.76 29.67 -27.75
C GLY A 8 8.70 31.08 -28.36
N THR A 9 8.46 32.08 -27.50
CA THR A 9 8.45 33.50 -27.89
C THR A 9 9.80 34.12 -27.51
N PRO A 10 10.54 34.73 -28.45
CA PRO A 10 11.81 35.40 -28.15
C PRO A 10 11.66 36.39 -26.97
N GLY A 11 12.59 36.33 -26.01
CA GLY A 11 12.56 37.18 -24.81
C GLY A 11 11.62 36.72 -23.69
N LYS A 12 10.80 35.68 -23.90
CA LYS A 12 9.98 35.06 -22.84
C LYS A 12 10.51 33.67 -22.51
N CYS A 13 10.94 33.48 -21.26
CA CYS A 13 11.31 32.16 -20.77
C CYS A 13 10.09 31.21 -20.84
N PRO A 14 10.23 29.98 -21.37
CA PRO A 14 9.15 29.00 -21.36
C PRO A 14 8.61 28.80 -19.94
N ALA A 15 7.30 28.59 -19.80
CA ALA A 15 6.65 28.45 -18.49
C ALA A 15 7.29 27.35 -17.62
N HIS A 16 7.79 26.28 -18.24
CA HIS A 16 8.48 25.17 -17.56
C HIS A 16 9.94 25.46 -17.16
N CYS A 17 10.54 26.54 -17.68
CA CYS A 17 11.92 26.96 -17.40
C CYS A 17 12.00 28.20 -16.52
N ARG A 18 10.86 28.78 -16.10
CA ARG A 18 10.84 30.01 -15.31
C ARG A 18 11.45 29.77 -13.93
N ALA A 19 12.51 30.51 -13.61
CA ALA A 19 13.19 30.43 -12.31
C ALA A 19 12.25 30.81 -11.15
N TRP A 20 12.47 30.21 -9.98
CA TRP A 20 11.75 30.55 -8.74
C TRP A 20 12.38 31.78 -8.09
N THR A 21 11.55 32.72 -7.63
CA THR A 21 12.02 33.92 -6.91
C THR A 21 12.01 33.71 -5.40
N ALA A 22 12.78 34.54 -4.67
CA ALA A 22 12.80 34.50 -3.22
C ALA A 22 11.42 34.82 -2.61
N ASP A 23 10.66 35.74 -3.22
CA ASP A 23 9.29 36.08 -2.79
C ASP A 23 8.33 34.90 -2.97
N GLU A 24 8.45 34.15 -4.08
CA GLU A 24 7.68 32.93 -4.29
C GLU A 24 8.01 31.88 -3.22
N ASP A 25 9.29 31.72 -2.88
CA ASP A 25 9.74 30.79 -1.85
C ASP A 25 9.20 31.17 -0.46
N GLU A 26 9.30 32.44 -0.07
CA GLU A 26 8.77 32.94 1.20
C GLU A 26 7.25 32.77 1.30
N LEU A 27 6.53 33.03 0.21
CA LEU A 27 5.09 32.76 0.15
C LEU A 27 4.79 31.28 0.36
N LEU A 28 5.50 30.37 -0.34
CA LEU A 28 5.35 28.93 -0.18
C LEU A 28 5.64 28.46 1.25
N ILE A 29 6.70 28.99 1.88
CA ILE A 29 7.04 28.66 3.27
C ILE A 29 5.95 29.15 4.23
N SER A 30 5.44 30.36 4.04
CA SER A 30 4.41 30.93 4.93
C SER A 30 3.07 30.18 4.89
N LEU A 31 2.76 29.57 3.73
CA LEU A 31 1.54 28.80 3.47
C LEU A 31 1.73 27.30 3.74
N PHE A 32 2.96 26.84 3.93
CA PHE A 32 3.27 25.44 4.17
C PHE A 32 2.52 24.90 5.40
N GLY A 33 1.85 23.76 5.24
CA GLY A 33 1.00 23.15 6.27
C GLY A 33 -0.38 23.78 6.47
N LYS A 34 -0.66 24.95 5.87
CA LYS A 34 -1.96 25.64 5.95
C LYS A 34 -2.81 25.47 4.69
N LYS A 35 -2.16 25.29 3.53
CA LYS A 35 -2.82 25.14 2.22
C LYS A 35 -2.29 23.93 1.48
N THR A 36 -3.13 23.36 0.63
CA THR A 36 -2.73 22.33 -0.34
C THR A 36 -1.83 22.93 -1.41
N ALA A 37 -1.00 22.10 -2.05
CA ALA A 37 -0.14 22.57 -3.14
C ALA A 37 -0.92 23.18 -4.32
N ALA A 38 -2.16 22.76 -4.54
CA ALA A 38 -3.02 23.32 -5.59
C ALA A 38 -3.49 24.74 -5.23
N GLU A 39 -3.89 24.96 -3.97
CA GLU A 39 -4.26 26.30 -3.49
C GLU A 39 -3.05 27.24 -3.45
N MET A 40 -1.88 26.75 -3.04
CA MET A 40 -0.65 27.55 -3.07
C MET A 40 -0.27 27.93 -4.51
N ALA A 41 -0.40 26.98 -5.45
CA ALA A 41 -0.16 27.23 -6.87
C ALA A 41 -1.05 28.35 -7.43
N ALA A 42 -2.33 28.38 -7.04
CA ALA A 42 -3.28 29.40 -7.47
C ALA A 42 -3.01 30.81 -6.90
N LEU A 43 -2.26 30.91 -5.80
CA LEU A 43 -1.88 32.18 -5.17
C LEU A 43 -0.55 32.74 -5.69
N LEU A 44 0.19 31.97 -6.49
CA LEU A 44 1.47 32.41 -7.03
C LEU A 44 1.27 33.31 -8.25
N PRO A 45 2.05 34.41 -8.38
CA PRO A 45 1.87 35.43 -9.43
C PRO A 45 2.22 34.94 -10.84
N ALA A 46 2.73 33.72 -10.99
CA ALA A 46 3.31 33.20 -12.22
C ALA A 46 2.54 32.01 -12.82
N ASP A 47 1.28 31.78 -12.42
CA ASP A 47 0.45 30.64 -12.83
C ASP A 47 1.21 29.31 -12.70
N ARG A 48 1.90 29.13 -11.56
CA ARG A 48 2.69 27.92 -11.31
C ARG A 48 1.77 26.72 -11.29
N SER A 49 2.20 25.60 -11.89
CA SER A 49 1.43 24.37 -11.82
C SER A 49 1.52 23.74 -10.43
N HIS A 50 0.51 22.94 -10.08
CA HIS A 50 0.52 22.10 -8.88
C HIS A 50 1.80 21.23 -8.80
N ALA A 51 2.20 20.62 -9.92
CA ALA A 51 3.39 19.76 -9.96
C ALA A 51 4.70 20.54 -9.74
N ALA A 52 4.83 21.73 -10.35
CA ALA A 52 6.00 22.58 -10.15
C ALA A 52 6.10 23.04 -8.68
N THR A 53 4.96 23.41 -8.09
CA THR A 53 4.86 23.82 -6.69
C THR A 53 5.27 22.68 -5.75
N LEU A 54 4.78 21.46 -5.97
CA LEU A 54 5.21 20.28 -5.20
C LEU A 54 6.72 20.05 -5.30
N LYS A 55 7.29 20.16 -6.52
CA LYS A 55 8.73 19.99 -6.71
C LYS A 55 9.52 21.08 -5.98
N ARG A 56 9.02 22.32 -5.97
CA ARG A 56 9.67 23.41 -5.24
C ARG A 56 9.64 23.22 -3.74
N ILE A 57 8.51 22.79 -3.17
CA ILE A 57 8.41 22.45 -1.74
C ILE A 57 9.44 21.39 -1.35
N GLN A 58 9.71 20.40 -2.23
CA GLN A 58 10.77 19.40 -1.97
C GLN A 58 12.14 20.05 -1.86
N VAL A 59 12.48 20.98 -2.76
CA VAL A 59 13.74 21.73 -2.71
C VAL A 59 13.81 22.61 -1.46
N LEU A 60 12.74 23.34 -1.14
CA LEU A 60 12.69 24.20 0.05
C LEU A 60 12.83 23.40 1.35
N ARG A 61 12.36 22.15 1.38
CA ARG A 61 12.59 21.23 2.51
C ARG A 61 14.06 20.90 2.70
N GLU A 62 14.81 20.73 1.61
CA GLU A 62 16.24 20.43 1.68
C GLU A 62 17.05 21.68 2.09
N LEU A 63 16.65 22.85 1.61
CA LEU A 63 17.32 24.12 1.92
C LEU A 63 16.98 24.67 3.32
N TYR A 64 15.72 24.53 3.74
CA TYR A 64 15.19 25.11 4.98
C TYR A 64 14.42 24.04 5.79
N PRO A 65 15.10 23.01 6.29
CA PRO A 65 14.45 21.89 7.00
C PRO A 65 13.67 22.32 8.24
N ASP A 66 14.10 23.37 8.92
CA ASP A 66 13.43 23.93 10.11
C ASP A 66 12.13 24.66 9.78
N ARG A 67 11.95 25.08 8.51
CA ARG A 67 10.78 25.85 8.05
C ARG A 67 9.82 25.00 7.22
N VAL A 68 10.33 24.04 6.45
CA VAL A 68 9.54 23.21 5.53
C VAL A 68 9.81 21.73 5.82
N GLY A 69 9.13 21.21 6.84
CA GLY A 69 9.25 19.80 7.23
C GLY A 69 8.49 18.82 6.34
N TYR A 70 8.34 17.58 6.82
CA TYR A 70 7.33 16.66 6.31
C TYR A 70 6.02 16.89 7.08
N ILE A 71 4.92 17.10 6.36
CA ILE A 71 3.59 17.24 6.98
C ILE A 71 3.23 15.96 7.74
N ASN A 72 3.53 14.81 7.14
CA ASN A 72 3.31 13.51 7.77
C ASN A 72 4.64 12.94 8.25
N ARG A 73 4.69 12.49 9.51
CA ARG A 73 5.83 11.78 10.08
C ARG A 73 6.21 10.60 9.18
N ARG A 74 7.49 10.48 8.79
CA ARG A 74 8.00 9.32 8.05
C ARG A 74 7.80 8.03 8.84
N PHE A 75 7.69 6.90 8.15
CA PHE A 75 7.71 5.59 8.81
C PHE A 75 9.11 5.31 9.32
N THR A 76 9.19 4.84 10.57
CA THR A 76 10.42 4.35 11.19
C THR A 76 10.62 2.88 10.84
N ARG A 77 11.86 2.40 10.97
CA ARG A 77 12.17 0.98 10.74
C ARG A 77 11.35 0.05 11.63
N SER A 78 11.19 0.40 12.91
CA SER A 78 10.36 -0.37 13.85
C SER A 78 8.89 -0.42 13.45
N GLU A 79 8.35 0.64 12.85
CA GLU A 79 6.96 0.61 12.33
C GLU A 79 6.85 -0.29 11.10
N ASP A 80 7.85 -0.28 10.22
CA ASP A 80 7.89 -1.19 9.07
C ASP A 80 8.03 -2.64 9.51
N ASP A 81 8.86 -2.93 10.50
CA ASP A 81 9.05 -4.27 11.06
C ASP A 81 7.76 -4.76 11.72
N PHE A 82 7.07 -3.90 12.49
CA PHE A 82 5.76 -4.21 13.05
C PHE A 82 4.72 -4.55 11.97
N ILE A 83 4.71 -3.82 10.84
CA ILE A 83 3.82 -4.12 9.71
C ILE A 83 4.12 -5.50 9.12
N ARG A 84 5.41 -5.85 8.95
CA ARG A 84 5.82 -7.16 8.42
C ARG A 84 5.44 -8.30 9.35
N GLU A 85 5.69 -8.15 10.64
CA GLU A 85 5.45 -9.20 11.63
C GLU A 85 3.95 -9.46 11.83
N ASN A 86 3.11 -8.44 11.68
CA ASN A 86 1.68 -8.53 12.01
C ASN A 86 0.75 -8.59 10.79
N CYS A 87 1.27 -8.69 9.58
CA CYS A 87 0.46 -8.66 8.36
C CYS A 87 -0.52 -9.85 8.22
N HIS A 88 -0.18 -11.01 8.80
CA HIS A 88 -1.01 -12.22 8.73
C HIS A 88 -1.97 -12.37 9.91
N THR A 89 -1.70 -11.69 11.03
CA THR A 89 -2.48 -11.79 12.26
C THR A 89 -3.50 -10.64 12.35
N MET A 90 -3.02 -9.41 12.20
CA MET A 90 -3.82 -8.20 12.33
C MET A 90 -4.38 -7.74 10.98
N THR A 91 -5.48 -7.01 11.04
CA THR A 91 -6.00 -6.23 9.92
C THR A 91 -5.23 -4.92 9.78
N LEU A 92 -5.29 -4.30 8.60
CA LEU A 92 -4.70 -2.98 8.38
C LEU A 92 -5.26 -1.91 9.34
N ALA A 93 -6.53 -2.02 9.72
CA ALA A 93 -7.15 -1.10 10.66
C ALA A 93 -6.56 -1.23 12.07
N GLU A 94 -6.37 -2.47 12.54
CA GLU A 94 -5.75 -2.74 13.85
C GLU A 94 -4.29 -2.29 13.87
N VAL A 95 -3.52 -2.55 12.80
CA VAL A 95 -2.14 -2.05 12.67
C VAL A 95 -2.12 -0.52 12.67
N ALA A 96 -3.01 0.13 11.93
CA ALA A 96 -3.10 1.59 11.89
C ALA A 96 -3.42 2.18 13.27
N ALA A 97 -4.36 1.58 14.00
CA ALA A 97 -4.69 1.97 15.37
C ALA A 97 -3.49 1.81 16.32
N HIS A 98 -2.77 0.68 16.23
CA HIS A 98 -1.58 0.43 17.06
C HIS A 98 -0.45 1.44 16.79
N LEU A 99 -0.19 1.75 15.52
CA LEU A 99 0.84 2.72 15.13
C LEU A 99 0.39 4.18 15.31
N LYS A 100 -0.86 4.41 15.72
CA LYS A 100 -1.51 5.74 15.79
C LYS A 100 -1.37 6.51 14.47
N ARG A 101 -1.59 5.81 13.35
CA ARG A 101 -1.50 6.34 11.99
C ARG A 101 -2.81 6.20 11.25
N PRO A 102 -3.09 7.06 10.26
CA PRO A 102 -4.28 6.90 9.43
C PRO A 102 -4.18 5.62 8.60
N PHE A 103 -5.32 4.93 8.46
CA PHE A 103 -5.44 3.68 7.69
C PHE A 103 -4.89 3.81 6.27
N THR A 104 -5.17 4.92 5.59
CA THR A 104 -4.70 5.19 4.23
C THR A 104 -3.17 5.25 4.14
N SER A 105 -2.51 5.79 5.16
CA SER A 105 -1.04 5.87 5.20
C SER A 105 -0.41 4.48 5.37
N VAL A 106 -0.97 3.64 6.25
CA VAL A 106 -0.51 2.24 6.40
C VAL A 106 -0.79 1.42 5.15
N LYS A 107 -1.95 1.65 4.49
CA LYS A 107 -2.27 1.01 3.22
C LYS A 107 -1.25 1.34 2.14
N SER A 108 -0.90 2.60 1.93
CA SER A 108 0.14 2.97 0.97
C SER A 108 1.52 2.44 1.39
N ARG A 109 1.82 2.41 2.70
CA ARG A 109 3.10 1.89 3.18
C ARG A 109 3.24 0.39 2.91
N LYS A 110 2.19 -0.41 3.09
CA LYS A 110 2.23 -1.86 2.80
C LYS A 110 2.61 -2.14 1.34
N GLU A 111 2.13 -1.31 0.40
CA GLU A 111 2.40 -1.45 -1.03
C GLU A 111 3.88 -1.16 -1.33
N VAL A 112 4.43 -0.13 -0.70
CA VAL A 112 5.86 0.19 -0.78
C VAL A 112 6.73 -0.91 -0.16
N LEU A 113 6.28 -1.54 0.93
CA LEU A 113 6.99 -2.64 1.58
C LEU A 113 6.83 -3.99 0.85
N GLY A 114 5.91 -4.08 -0.12
CA GLY A 114 5.58 -5.35 -0.79
C GLY A 114 4.84 -6.35 0.09
N VAL A 115 4.24 -5.91 1.21
CA VAL A 115 3.64 -6.81 2.21
C VAL A 115 2.17 -7.07 1.91
N SER A 116 1.78 -8.34 1.98
CA SER A 116 0.40 -8.78 1.77
C SER A 116 -0.31 -9.06 3.10
N PHE A 117 -1.44 -8.39 3.33
CA PHE A 117 -2.34 -8.66 4.46
C PHE A 117 -3.34 -9.79 4.14
N TYR A 118 -2.96 -10.67 3.22
CA TYR A 118 -3.78 -11.82 2.85
C TYR A 118 -3.71 -12.85 3.98
N LYS A 119 -4.89 -13.28 4.44
CA LYS A 119 -5.00 -14.28 5.51
C LYS A 119 -5.35 -15.63 4.86
N CYS A 120 -4.59 -16.66 5.18
CA CYS A 120 -4.87 -18.05 4.83
C CYS A 120 -5.03 -18.86 6.12
N GLY A 121 -5.38 -20.14 5.99
CA GLY A 121 -5.36 -21.00 7.16
C GLY A 121 -6.46 -20.66 8.16
N GLU A 122 -6.20 -20.98 9.41
CA GLU A 122 -7.06 -20.65 10.56
C GLU A 122 -7.19 -19.14 10.78
N ARG A 123 -6.25 -18.35 10.25
CA ARG A 123 -6.29 -16.88 10.35
C ARG A 123 -7.30 -16.25 9.39
N HIS A 124 -7.84 -17.02 8.45
CA HIS A 124 -8.88 -16.53 7.56
C HIS A 124 -10.19 -16.35 8.34
N HIS A 125 -10.85 -15.21 8.16
CA HIS A 125 -12.06 -14.85 8.91
C HIS A 125 -13.25 -15.82 8.73
N THR A 126 -13.25 -16.62 7.66
CA THR A 126 -14.27 -17.68 7.44
C THR A 126 -13.77 -19.09 7.79
N ALA A 127 -12.57 -19.23 8.38
CA ALA A 127 -12.03 -20.52 8.75
C ALA A 127 -12.84 -21.12 9.91
N ARG A 128 -13.68 -22.11 9.58
CA ARG A 128 -14.47 -22.86 10.56
C ARG A 128 -13.76 -24.11 11.08
N TYR A 129 -12.83 -24.64 10.30
CA TYR A 129 -12.13 -25.90 10.58
C TYR A 129 -10.61 -25.66 10.63
N PRO A 130 -9.89 -26.40 11.49
CA PRO A 130 -8.45 -26.26 11.63
C PRO A 130 -7.70 -26.73 10.40
N ASP A 131 -6.48 -26.21 10.17
CA ASP A 131 -5.63 -26.59 9.04
C ASP A 131 -5.38 -28.12 8.99
N GLU A 132 -5.18 -28.74 10.16
CA GLU A 132 -4.94 -30.18 10.30
C GLU A 132 -6.07 -31.02 9.67
N LEU A 133 -7.32 -30.58 9.82
CA LEU A 133 -8.47 -31.29 9.26
C LEU A 133 -8.52 -31.14 7.74
N VAL A 134 -8.10 -29.99 7.19
CA VAL A 134 -7.98 -29.79 5.74
C VAL A 134 -6.90 -30.70 5.16
N ILE A 135 -5.74 -30.75 5.79
CA ILE A 135 -4.62 -31.62 5.38
C ILE A 135 -5.06 -33.08 5.40
N ARG A 136 -5.78 -33.52 6.44
CA ARG A 136 -6.32 -34.88 6.54
C ARG A 136 -7.32 -35.20 5.43
N VAL A 137 -8.19 -34.24 5.08
CA VAL A 137 -9.12 -34.40 3.95
C VAL A 137 -8.37 -34.56 2.63
N GLN A 138 -7.33 -33.77 2.40
CA GLN A 138 -6.47 -33.86 1.21
C GLN A 138 -5.77 -35.23 1.15
N GLU A 139 -5.13 -35.64 2.24
CA GLU A 139 -4.46 -36.93 2.34
C GLU A 139 -5.41 -38.10 2.05
N TRP A 140 -6.60 -38.11 2.68
CA TRP A 140 -7.62 -39.14 2.44
C TRP A 140 -8.17 -39.13 1.01
N ARG A 141 -8.24 -37.96 0.38
CA ARG A 141 -8.72 -37.84 -0.99
C ARG A 141 -7.68 -38.28 -2.01
N ASP A 142 -6.42 -37.90 -1.80
CA ASP A 142 -5.35 -38.02 -2.78
C ASP A 142 -4.60 -39.34 -2.65
N ASN A 143 -4.31 -39.77 -1.42
CA ASN A 143 -3.52 -40.98 -1.16
C ASN A 143 -4.39 -42.22 -0.98
N PHE A 144 -5.58 -42.07 -0.38
CA PHE A 144 -6.48 -43.19 -0.08
C PHE A 144 -7.70 -43.26 -1.01
N ASN A 145 -7.85 -42.30 -1.92
CA ASN A 145 -8.93 -42.20 -2.91
C ASN A 145 -10.35 -42.36 -2.31
N LEU A 146 -10.55 -41.90 -1.07
CA LEU A 146 -11.86 -41.95 -0.42
C LEU A 146 -12.81 -40.93 -1.07
N THR A 147 -14.10 -41.28 -1.16
CA THR A 147 -15.12 -40.33 -1.61
C THR A 147 -15.36 -39.25 -0.54
N PHE A 148 -15.76 -38.05 -0.96
CA PHE A 148 -16.11 -36.97 -0.02
C PHE A 148 -17.17 -37.40 1.00
N ARG A 149 -18.13 -38.24 0.59
CA ARG A 149 -19.16 -38.77 1.50
C ARG A 149 -18.58 -39.67 2.59
N GLU A 150 -17.58 -40.50 2.25
CA GLU A 150 -16.88 -41.35 3.22
C GLU A 150 -16.03 -40.51 4.16
N ILE A 151 -15.36 -39.49 3.63
CA ILE A 151 -14.56 -38.55 4.41
C ILE A 151 -15.46 -37.80 5.41
N ASP A 152 -16.58 -37.23 4.98
CA ASP A 152 -17.54 -36.54 5.86
C ASP A 152 -18.06 -37.47 6.97
N ARG A 153 -18.41 -38.72 6.63
CA ARG A 153 -18.83 -39.73 7.62
C ARG A 153 -17.75 -40.01 8.65
N ARG A 154 -16.50 -40.14 8.20
CA ARG A 154 -15.35 -40.44 9.08
C ARG A 154 -15.00 -39.26 9.98
N LEU A 155 -15.13 -38.04 9.48
CA LEU A 155 -14.97 -36.80 10.26
C LEU A 155 -16.18 -36.49 11.15
N ARG A 156 -17.30 -37.21 10.98
CA ARG A 156 -18.61 -36.87 11.57
C ARG A 156 -19.03 -35.42 11.26
N ALA A 157 -18.67 -34.96 10.06
CA ALA A 157 -18.97 -33.62 9.59
C ALA A 157 -20.29 -33.60 8.81
N PRO A 158 -20.94 -32.43 8.67
CA PRO A 158 -22.07 -32.26 7.76
C PRO A 158 -21.69 -32.62 6.32
N ARG A 159 -22.68 -33.06 5.54
CA ARG A 159 -22.49 -33.39 4.12
C ARG A 159 -21.88 -32.21 3.35
N ASP A 160 -20.96 -32.53 2.43
CA ASP A 160 -20.22 -31.62 1.56
C ASP A 160 -19.17 -30.75 2.27
N THR A 161 -18.93 -30.96 3.55
CA THR A 161 -17.87 -30.26 4.30
C THR A 161 -16.51 -30.58 3.71
N SER A 162 -16.17 -31.87 3.54
CA SER A 162 -14.87 -32.28 3.01
C SER A 162 -14.65 -31.78 1.58
N ARG A 163 -15.71 -31.74 0.77
CA ARG A 163 -15.63 -31.20 -0.60
C ARG A 163 -15.30 -29.71 -0.56
N HIS A 164 -15.96 -28.95 0.30
CA HIS A 164 -15.67 -27.53 0.46
C HIS A 164 -14.23 -27.31 0.93
N LEU A 165 -13.78 -28.06 1.94
CA LEU A 165 -12.44 -27.95 2.49
C LEU A 165 -11.36 -28.29 1.45
N TYR A 166 -11.56 -29.34 0.66
CA TYR A 166 -10.60 -29.76 -0.35
C TYR A 166 -10.41 -28.71 -1.46
N PHE A 167 -11.49 -28.13 -1.99
CA PHE A 167 -11.40 -27.25 -3.15
C PHE A 167 -11.23 -25.76 -2.82
N ASN A 168 -11.81 -25.28 -1.71
CA ASN A 168 -11.92 -23.85 -1.45
C ASN A 168 -11.03 -23.37 -0.30
N ARG A 169 -10.50 -24.30 0.52
CA ARG A 169 -9.78 -23.93 1.72
C ARG A 169 -8.27 -23.93 1.46
N LEU A 170 -7.69 -22.73 1.40
CA LEU A 170 -6.25 -22.52 1.30
C LEU A 170 -5.58 -22.65 2.68
N THR A 171 -4.61 -23.57 2.81
CA THR A 171 -3.79 -23.77 4.01
C THR A 171 -2.70 -22.71 4.18
N ALA A 172 -2.08 -22.68 5.36
CA ALA A 172 -0.93 -21.83 5.61
C ALA A 172 0.18 -22.00 4.55
N ASP A 173 0.34 -23.20 4.00
CA ASP A 173 1.33 -23.49 2.94
C ASP A 173 1.07 -22.69 1.66
N TYR A 174 -0.19 -22.40 1.33
CA TYR A 174 -0.52 -21.54 0.20
C TYR A 174 -0.13 -20.07 0.43
N ALA A 175 -0.06 -19.61 1.68
CA ALA A 175 0.45 -18.28 1.98
C ALA A 175 1.94 -18.18 1.63
N ILE A 176 2.72 -19.20 2.02
CA ILE A 176 4.14 -19.34 1.69
C ILE A 176 4.32 -19.40 0.17
N ALA A 177 3.61 -20.29 -0.52
CA ALA A 177 3.68 -20.39 -1.98
C ALA A 177 3.38 -19.06 -2.68
N ARG A 178 2.41 -18.28 -2.18
CA ARG A 178 2.06 -16.97 -2.74
C ARG A 178 3.11 -15.88 -2.49
N GLU A 179 3.92 -16.01 -1.45
CA GLU A 179 5.00 -15.08 -1.12
C GLU A 179 6.27 -15.38 -1.90
N TYR A 180 6.58 -16.67 -2.12
CA TYR A 180 7.83 -17.11 -2.76
C TYR A 180 7.72 -17.40 -4.27
N LEU A 181 6.51 -17.61 -4.82
CA LEU A 181 6.35 -17.83 -6.26
C LEU A 181 6.18 -16.50 -7.02
N PRO A 182 6.86 -16.32 -8.18
CA PRO A 182 6.71 -15.14 -9.02
C PRO A 182 5.26 -15.02 -9.55
N ARG A 183 4.79 -13.78 -9.69
CA ARG A 183 3.44 -13.44 -10.16
C ARG A 183 3.42 -13.00 -11.61
#